data_AF-A0A0C1ER16-F1
#
_entry.id   AF-A0A0C1ER16-F1
#
_cell.length_a   1.000
_cell.length_b   1.000
_cell.length_c   1.000
_cell.angle_alpha   90.00
_cell.angle_beta   90.00
_cell.angle_gamma   90.00
#
_symmetry.space_group_name_H-M   'P 1'
#
loop_
_entity.id
_entity.type
_entity.pdbx_description
1 polymer ?
#
loop_
_entity_poly.entity_id
_entity_poly.type
_entity_poly.pdbx_seq_one_letter_code
_entity_poly.pdbx_strand_id
1 'polypeptide(L)'
;MLIMIKYLFSLFIFGTFFNLFSENFPWSNSRQDYLIQQAQIFFNEQEGKYPKLAYPITKNQLEVIFQLFKKSEVEIIGYGSLIHPASALKTVSQQAIQTFQPIVAFGAKRVFERDVARVAHWGKQIRMNDTGMLNIFPTQNLRSMFNGISMKVDINELFQLTEREIGYDLIPLVTLNWNDAINENNLTPAFFIGYAFSASDQPRQGKIYISTCVNPVPGYSYASMEGAEHYGKAFLNFWIDTTLLADRKTPFILWLKNPQINCDCKKGCLLPTKMN
;
A
#
# COMPACT_ATOMS: atom_id res chain seq x y z
N MET A 1 45.36 -39.69 28.21
CA MET A 1 46.08 -38.43 27.92
C MET A 1 45.68 -37.98 26.52
N LEU A 2 44.94 -36.87 26.43
CA LEU A 2 44.44 -36.17 25.22
C LEU A 2 43.59 -37.04 24.26
N ILE A 3 42.35 -36.69 23.94
CA ILE A 3 42.00 -35.60 23.01
C ILE A 3 40.62 -35.03 23.40
N MET A 4 40.62 -33.74 23.74
CA MET A 4 39.47 -32.92 24.10
C MET A 4 39.24 -31.89 22.98
N ILE A 5 37.97 -31.64 22.67
CA ILE A 5 37.41 -30.40 22.09
C ILE A 5 37.87 -30.00 20.68
N LYS A 6 37.03 -30.30 19.69
CA LYS A 6 37.08 -29.68 18.35
C LYS A 6 35.70 -29.39 17.74
N TYR A 7 34.69 -29.03 18.53
CA TYR A 7 33.39 -28.60 17.99
C TYR A 7 32.70 -27.59 18.91
N LEU A 8 33.12 -26.34 18.85
CA LEU A 8 32.39 -25.19 19.41
C LEU A 8 33.08 -23.93 18.90
N PHE A 9 32.70 -23.42 17.73
CA PHE A 9 32.84 -22.02 17.31
C PHE A 9 32.32 -21.89 15.86
N SER A 10 31.00 -21.95 15.69
CA SER A 10 30.32 -21.48 14.48
C SER A 10 28.86 -21.14 14.81
N LEU A 11 28.67 -20.35 15.86
CA LEU A 11 27.39 -19.77 16.22
C LEU A 11 27.63 -18.31 16.59
N PHE A 12 26.78 -17.43 16.06
CA PHE A 12 26.70 -15.98 16.32
C PHE A 12 27.59 -15.04 15.50
N ILE A 13 27.37 -14.95 14.18
CA ILE A 13 27.39 -13.66 13.46
C ILE A 13 26.29 -13.67 12.38
N PHE A 14 25.01 -13.66 12.78
CA PHE A 14 23.88 -13.51 11.85
C PHE A 14 22.74 -12.65 12.42
N GLY A 15 23.06 -11.70 13.30
CA GLY A 15 22.05 -10.97 14.05
C GLY A 15 22.41 -9.52 14.35
N THR A 16 22.69 -8.68 13.35
CA THR A 16 22.74 -7.22 13.56
C THR A 16 22.35 -6.34 12.36
N PHE A 17 22.11 -6.87 11.16
CA PHE A 17 21.81 -6.00 9.98
C PHE A 17 20.32 -5.74 9.70
N PHE A 18 19.39 -6.36 10.42
CA PHE A 18 17.94 -6.24 10.12
C PHE A 18 17.20 -5.08 10.82
N ASN A 19 17.87 -4.26 11.65
CA ASN A 19 17.25 -3.13 12.35
C ASN A 19 17.48 -1.75 11.70
N LEU A 20 17.99 -1.68 10.47
CA LEU A 20 18.43 -0.39 9.91
C LEU A 20 17.30 0.57 9.50
N PHE A 21 16.04 0.14 9.51
CA PHE A 21 14.89 1.01 9.26
C PHE A 21 13.73 0.63 10.20
N SER A 22 13.72 1.18 11.41
CA SER A 22 12.49 1.21 12.19
C SER A 22 11.48 2.07 11.43
N GLU A 23 10.32 1.53 11.10
CA GLU A 23 9.19 2.30 10.60
C GLU A 23 8.90 3.41 11.63
N ASN A 24 9.07 4.69 11.24
CA ASN A 24 8.82 5.80 12.15
C ASN A 24 7.32 6.12 12.13
N PHE A 25 6.58 5.44 13.00
CA PHE A 25 5.18 5.75 13.23
C PHE A 25 5.04 7.15 13.86
N PRO A 26 3.99 7.92 13.52
CA PRO A 26 3.71 9.20 14.17
C PRO A 26 3.09 9.06 15.57
N TRP A 27 3.09 7.85 16.13
CA TRP A 27 2.58 7.50 17.45
C TRP A 27 3.56 6.53 18.14
N SER A 28 3.43 6.37 19.47
CA SER A 28 4.28 5.50 20.28
C SER A 28 4.11 4.00 19.97
N ASN A 29 5.12 3.17 20.27
CA ASN A 29 5.03 1.72 20.14
C ASN A 29 3.84 1.13 20.93
N SER A 30 3.56 1.66 22.13
CA SER A 30 2.41 1.26 22.93
C SER A 30 1.09 1.56 22.22
N ARG A 31 0.97 2.74 21.58
CA ARG A 31 -0.19 3.06 20.75
C ARG A 31 -0.30 2.11 19.57
N GLN A 32 0.82 1.78 18.91
CA GLN A 32 0.84 0.86 17.78
C GLN A 32 0.32 -0.53 18.18
N ASP A 33 0.86 -1.12 19.24
CA ASP A 33 0.45 -2.44 19.72
C ASP A 33 -1.03 -2.47 20.12
N TYR A 34 -1.50 -1.40 20.77
CA TYR A 34 -2.93 -1.22 21.07
C TYR A 34 -3.79 -1.18 19.80
N LEU A 35 -3.44 -0.38 18.80
CA LEU A 35 -4.18 -0.29 17.54
C LEU A 35 -4.22 -1.64 16.80
N ILE A 36 -3.11 -2.38 16.78
CA ILE A 36 -3.05 -3.73 16.18
C ILE A 36 -3.98 -4.69 16.92
N GLN A 37 -4.01 -4.65 18.25
CA GLN A 37 -4.91 -5.48 19.05
C GLN A 37 -6.39 -5.18 18.72
N GLN A 38 -6.76 -3.90 18.68
CA GLN A 38 -8.12 -3.49 18.34
C GLN A 38 -8.49 -3.85 16.89
N ALA A 39 -7.56 -3.66 15.95
CA ALA A 39 -7.74 -4.07 14.56
C ALA A 39 -7.94 -5.59 14.44
N GLN A 40 -7.23 -6.40 15.23
CA GLN A 40 -7.39 -7.85 15.23
C GLN A 40 -8.75 -8.28 15.76
N ILE A 41 -9.24 -7.66 16.85
CA ILE A 41 -10.58 -7.92 17.38
C ILE A 41 -11.62 -7.62 16.30
N PHE A 42 -11.56 -6.42 15.70
CA PHE A 42 -12.45 -6.02 14.62
C PHE A 42 -12.34 -6.95 13.40
N PHE A 43 -11.13 -7.32 12.98
CA PHE A 43 -10.90 -8.24 11.86
C PHE A 43 -11.60 -9.58 12.08
N ASN A 44 -11.43 -10.18 13.26
CA ASN A 44 -12.05 -11.46 13.60
C ASN A 44 -13.58 -11.38 13.56
N GLU A 45 -14.14 -10.25 14.01
CA GLU A 45 -15.59 -10.02 13.91
C GLU A 45 -16.07 -9.87 12.47
N GLN A 46 -15.23 -9.40 11.54
CA GLN A 46 -15.58 -9.20 10.13
C GLN A 46 -15.13 -10.34 9.21
N GLU A 47 -14.43 -11.35 9.72
CA GLU A 47 -13.83 -12.41 8.92
C GLU A 47 -14.88 -13.13 8.07
N GLY A 48 -14.57 -13.29 6.77
CA GLY A 48 -15.45 -13.95 5.79
C GLY A 48 -16.70 -13.16 5.37
N LYS A 49 -17.00 -12.00 5.98
CA LYS A 49 -18.20 -11.22 5.64
C LYS A 49 -18.09 -10.42 4.36
N TYR A 50 -16.89 -9.92 4.06
CA TYR A 50 -16.65 -9.02 2.93
C TYR A 50 -15.86 -9.75 1.84
N PRO A 51 -16.43 -9.91 0.62
CA PRO A 51 -15.78 -10.68 -0.42
C PRO A 51 -14.65 -9.89 -1.08
N LYS A 52 -13.62 -10.61 -1.52
CA LYS A 52 -12.68 -10.15 -2.56
C LYS A 52 -13.32 -10.36 -3.93
N LEU A 53 -13.21 -9.37 -4.81
CA LEU A 53 -13.65 -9.48 -6.21
C LEU A 53 -12.43 -9.50 -7.13
N ALA A 54 -12.27 -10.57 -7.90
CA ALA A 54 -11.16 -10.68 -8.86
C ALA A 54 -11.49 -9.95 -10.16
N TYR A 55 -10.50 -9.29 -10.76
CA TYR A 55 -10.65 -8.68 -12.09
C TYR A 55 -10.80 -9.75 -13.20
N PRO A 56 -11.63 -9.52 -14.24
CA PRO A 56 -12.48 -8.36 -14.46
C PRO A 56 -13.69 -8.34 -13.53
N ILE A 57 -13.99 -7.16 -12.97
CA ILE A 57 -15.09 -6.97 -12.02
C ILE A 57 -16.32 -6.48 -12.80
N THR A 58 -17.45 -7.13 -12.58
CA THR A 58 -18.73 -6.77 -13.20
C THR A 58 -19.60 -5.97 -12.23
N LYS A 59 -20.54 -5.18 -12.76
CA LYS A 59 -21.49 -4.41 -11.95
C LYS A 59 -22.28 -5.29 -10.97
N ASN A 60 -22.72 -6.48 -11.40
CA ASN A 60 -23.44 -7.43 -10.54
C ASN A 60 -22.59 -7.91 -9.35
N GLN A 61 -21.27 -8.08 -9.54
CA GLN A 61 -20.38 -8.41 -8.42
C GLN A 61 -20.24 -7.23 -7.44
N LEU A 62 -20.27 -5.99 -7.94
CA LEU A 62 -20.27 -4.80 -7.08
C LEU A 62 -21.57 -4.70 -6.27
N GLU A 63 -22.73 -5.03 -6.85
CA GLU A 63 -24.02 -5.00 -6.14
C GLU A 63 -24.00 -5.84 -4.85
N VAL A 64 -23.29 -6.97 -4.85
CA VAL A 64 -23.11 -7.81 -3.65
C VAL A 64 -22.46 -7.02 -2.51
N ILE A 65 -21.47 -6.18 -2.81
CA ILE A 65 -20.82 -5.33 -1.80
C ILE A 65 -21.84 -4.33 -1.23
N PHE A 66 -22.58 -3.60 -2.07
CA PHE A 66 -23.56 -2.61 -1.59
C PHE A 66 -24.67 -3.24 -0.75
N GLN A 67 -25.13 -4.44 -1.12
CA GLN A 67 -26.09 -5.22 -0.33
C GLN A 67 -25.54 -5.60 1.05
N LEU A 68 -24.27 -5.99 1.14
CA LEU A 68 -23.61 -6.34 2.41
C LEU A 68 -23.46 -5.13 3.34
N PHE A 69 -23.07 -3.97 2.81
CA PHE A 69 -23.00 -2.75 3.62
C PHE A 69 -24.37 -2.20 4.00
N LYS A 70 -25.44 -2.55 3.27
CA LYS A 70 -26.77 -1.94 3.37
C LYS A 70 -26.70 -0.42 3.25
N LYS A 71 -25.85 0.07 2.34
CA LYS A 71 -25.58 1.48 2.09
C LYS A 71 -25.69 1.76 0.59
N SER A 72 -25.98 3.02 0.26
CA SER A 72 -25.91 3.54 -1.11
C SER A 72 -24.47 3.84 -1.55
N GLU A 73 -23.53 3.86 -0.61
CA GLU A 73 -22.13 4.21 -0.83
C GLU A 73 -21.20 3.24 -0.10
N VAL A 74 -20.00 3.04 -0.65
CA VAL A 74 -18.95 2.23 -0.05
C VAL A 74 -17.64 3.03 0.04
N GLU A 75 -16.83 2.70 1.05
CA GLU A 75 -15.52 3.34 1.26
C GLU A 75 -14.47 2.70 0.33
N ILE A 76 -13.84 3.52 -0.51
CA ILE A 76 -12.72 3.13 -1.36
C ILE A 76 -11.44 3.78 -0.87
N ILE A 77 -10.40 2.97 -0.74
CA ILE A 77 -9.08 3.36 -0.26
C ILE A 77 -8.22 3.76 -1.46
N GLY A 78 -7.85 5.04 -1.53
CA GLY A 78 -6.81 5.54 -2.41
C GLY A 78 -5.45 5.53 -1.72
N TYR A 79 -4.44 4.87 -2.31
CA TYR A 79 -3.10 4.77 -1.72
C TYR A 79 -1.94 5.19 -2.66
N GLY A 80 -2.23 5.34 -3.95
CA GLY A 80 -1.32 5.90 -4.95
C GLY A 80 -1.80 7.26 -5.44
N SER A 81 -1.85 7.46 -6.76
CA SER A 81 -2.32 8.73 -7.34
C SER A 81 -3.74 9.13 -6.93
N LEU A 82 -4.61 8.17 -6.56
CA LEU A 82 -5.96 8.46 -6.04
C LEU A 82 -5.97 9.24 -4.72
N ILE A 83 -4.86 9.32 -3.99
CA ILE A 83 -4.74 10.21 -2.81
C ILE A 83 -4.89 11.68 -3.22
N HIS A 84 -4.47 12.03 -4.43
CA HIS A 84 -4.51 13.41 -4.93
C HIS A 84 -5.90 13.74 -5.51
N PRO A 85 -6.64 14.74 -4.98
CA PRO A 85 -7.99 15.08 -5.44
C PRO A 85 -8.11 15.29 -6.94
N ALA A 86 -7.20 16.07 -7.55
CA ALA A 86 -7.18 16.30 -9.00
C ALA A 86 -6.98 15.02 -9.85
N SER A 87 -6.31 13.99 -9.32
CA SER A 87 -6.20 12.72 -10.03
C SER A 87 -7.44 11.85 -9.85
N ALA A 88 -8.12 11.94 -8.70
CA ALA A 88 -9.34 11.21 -8.43
C ALA A 88 -10.55 11.80 -9.19
N LEU A 89 -10.63 13.13 -9.33
CA LEU A 89 -11.66 13.84 -10.11
C LEU A 89 -11.77 13.42 -11.59
N LYS A 90 -10.75 12.74 -12.11
CA LYS A 90 -10.78 12.16 -13.47
C LYS A 90 -11.71 10.94 -13.57
N THR A 91 -12.19 10.43 -12.44
CA THR A 91 -12.94 9.16 -12.38
C THR A 91 -14.12 9.20 -11.41
N VAL A 92 -14.05 9.98 -10.34
CA VAL A 92 -15.15 10.15 -9.39
C VAL A 92 -15.67 11.58 -9.38
N SER A 93 -16.89 11.78 -8.88
CA SER A 93 -17.53 13.09 -8.78
C SER A 93 -16.84 14.01 -7.76
N GLN A 94 -17.14 15.31 -7.85
CA GLN A 94 -16.72 16.28 -6.85
C GLN A 94 -17.30 15.96 -5.45
N GLN A 95 -18.49 15.36 -5.39
CA GLN A 95 -19.13 14.91 -4.16
C GLN A 95 -18.32 13.83 -3.48
N ALA A 96 -17.86 12.81 -4.22
CA ALA A 96 -16.96 11.79 -3.68
C ALA A 96 -15.66 12.42 -3.13
N ILE A 97 -15.07 13.40 -3.84
CA ILE A 97 -13.88 14.12 -3.36
C ILE A 97 -14.12 14.86 -2.03
N GLN A 98 -15.30 15.44 -1.84
CA GLN A 98 -15.64 16.12 -0.58
C GLN A 98 -15.71 15.17 0.62
N THR A 99 -15.80 13.85 0.37
CA THR A 99 -15.76 12.83 1.42
C THR A 99 -14.34 12.32 1.75
N PHE A 100 -13.31 12.86 1.10
CA PHE A 100 -11.93 12.43 1.32
C PHE A 100 -11.54 12.55 2.79
N GLN A 101 -11.10 11.42 3.34
CA GLN A 101 -10.72 11.32 4.73
C GLN A 101 -9.37 10.59 4.84
N PRO A 102 -8.36 11.16 5.53
CA PRO A 102 -7.10 10.46 5.76
C PRO A 102 -7.31 9.21 6.63
N ILE A 103 -6.70 8.10 6.24
CA ILE A 103 -6.85 6.80 6.93
C ILE A 103 -5.51 6.09 7.14
N VAL A 104 -5.55 5.06 7.99
CA VAL A 104 -4.55 3.99 8.11
C VAL A 104 -5.24 2.68 7.76
N ALA A 105 -4.69 1.92 6.82
CA ALA A 105 -5.13 0.59 6.44
C ALA A 105 -4.16 -0.47 7.00
N PHE A 106 -4.72 -1.60 7.45
CA PHE A 106 -4.00 -2.66 8.14
C PHE A 106 -3.95 -3.94 7.30
N GLY A 107 -2.92 -4.75 7.51
CA GLY A 107 -2.77 -6.07 6.87
C GLY A 107 -2.26 -6.01 5.44
N ALA A 108 -1.57 -4.94 5.03
CA ALA A 108 -1.00 -4.82 3.70
C ALA A 108 0.20 -3.89 3.65
N LYS A 109 1.03 -4.04 2.62
CA LYS A 109 2.18 -3.17 2.34
C LYS A 109 1.99 -2.47 1.01
N ARG A 110 2.44 -1.22 0.90
CA ARG A 110 2.40 -0.44 -0.33
C ARG A 110 3.72 -0.59 -1.09
N VAL A 111 3.65 -0.94 -2.37
CA VAL A 111 4.80 -1.43 -3.14
C VAL A 111 4.78 -0.92 -4.58
N PHE A 112 5.90 -0.42 -5.10
CA PHE A 112 6.06 -0.05 -6.50
C PHE A 112 6.27 -1.25 -7.44
N GLU A 113 5.34 -2.19 -7.47
CA GLU A 113 5.46 -3.41 -8.29
C GLU A 113 4.44 -3.50 -9.44
N ARG A 114 3.50 -2.56 -9.56
CA ARG A 114 2.54 -2.58 -10.67
C ARG A 114 3.25 -2.19 -11.96
N ASP A 115 3.38 -3.13 -12.90
CA ASP A 115 4.06 -2.91 -14.17
C ASP A 115 3.08 -2.38 -15.23
N VAL A 116 3.18 -1.10 -15.56
CA VAL A 116 2.34 -0.46 -16.57
C VAL A 116 3.08 -0.23 -17.87
N ALA A 117 2.35 -0.27 -18.98
CA ALA A 117 2.90 0.20 -20.24
C ALA A 117 3.29 1.68 -20.11
N ARG A 118 4.25 2.14 -20.92
CA ARG A 118 4.76 3.51 -20.87
C ARG A 118 3.62 4.54 -20.88
N VAL A 119 3.59 5.38 -19.85
CA VAL A 119 2.53 6.38 -19.64
C VAL A 119 3.09 7.79 -19.82
N ALA A 120 2.78 8.43 -20.95
CA ALA A 120 3.35 9.74 -21.31
C ALA A 120 2.98 10.89 -20.34
N HIS A 121 1.83 10.82 -19.68
CA HIS A 121 1.36 11.92 -18.81
C HIS A 121 2.12 12.01 -17.47
N TRP A 122 2.95 11.02 -17.12
CA TRP A 122 3.83 11.07 -15.94
C TRP A 122 5.24 11.55 -16.27
N GLY A 123 5.41 12.22 -17.40
CA GLY A 123 6.66 12.80 -17.84
C GLY A 123 7.54 11.83 -18.64
N LYS A 124 8.78 12.28 -18.89
CA LYS A 124 9.74 11.52 -19.69
C LYS A 124 10.26 10.33 -18.89
N GLN A 125 10.11 9.14 -19.46
CA GLN A 125 10.75 7.94 -18.98
C GLN A 125 12.29 8.07 -19.04
N ILE A 126 12.96 7.85 -17.91
CA ILE A 126 14.41 7.97 -17.80
C ILE A 126 15.08 6.63 -18.16
N ARG A 127 14.55 5.52 -17.65
CA ARG A 127 15.03 4.15 -17.88
C ARG A 127 13.93 3.25 -18.43
N MET A 128 14.31 2.24 -19.21
CA MET A 128 13.35 1.31 -19.84
C MET A 128 12.44 0.60 -18.84
N ASN A 129 12.89 0.35 -17.61
CA ASN A 129 12.11 -0.29 -16.56
C ASN A 129 11.52 0.69 -15.53
N ASP A 130 11.53 2.01 -15.78
CA ASP A 130 10.72 2.96 -15.00
C ASP A 130 9.24 2.81 -15.41
N THR A 131 8.62 1.70 -15.00
CA THR A 131 7.24 1.33 -15.30
C THR A 131 6.45 0.93 -14.05
N GLY A 132 7.08 1.00 -12.87
CA GLY A 132 6.49 0.67 -11.59
C GLY A 132 5.55 1.77 -11.08
N MET A 133 4.29 1.41 -10.86
CA MET A 133 3.31 2.16 -10.10
C MET A 133 2.98 1.46 -8.79
N LEU A 134 2.25 2.14 -7.91
CA LEU A 134 1.91 1.59 -6.61
C LEU A 134 0.85 0.50 -6.72
N ASN A 135 1.14 -0.60 -6.05
CA ASN A 135 0.22 -1.66 -5.68
C ASN A 135 0.12 -1.70 -4.14
N ILE A 136 -0.85 -2.45 -3.63
CA ILE A 136 -0.79 -3.00 -2.28
C ILE A 136 -0.64 -4.51 -2.33
N PHE A 137 0.24 -5.02 -1.48
CA PHE A 137 0.48 -6.43 -1.26
C PHE A 137 -0.13 -6.85 0.08
N PRO A 138 -1.24 -7.60 0.08
CA PRO A 138 -1.85 -8.11 1.30
C PRO A 138 -0.87 -8.98 2.07
N THR A 139 -0.84 -8.80 3.38
CA THR A 139 -0.05 -9.60 4.30
C THR A 139 -0.98 -10.18 5.36
N GLN A 140 -0.72 -11.40 5.83
CA GLN A 140 -1.46 -11.96 6.96
C GLN A 140 -1.08 -11.31 8.31
N ASN A 141 -0.35 -10.20 8.29
CA ASN A 141 0.17 -9.52 9.47
C ASN A 141 -0.41 -8.10 9.56
N LEU A 142 -1.29 -7.85 10.53
CA LEU A 142 -1.88 -6.53 10.77
C LEU A 142 -0.87 -5.47 11.19
N ARG A 143 0.37 -5.84 11.56
CA ARG A 143 1.47 -4.87 11.75
C ARG A 143 1.88 -4.20 10.44
N SER A 144 1.66 -4.85 9.30
CA SER A 144 1.84 -4.20 8.00
C SER A 144 0.74 -3.17 7.81
N MET A 145 1.11 -1.90 7.86
CA MET A 145 0.18 -0.79 7.72
C MET A 145 0.66 0.18 6.65
N PHE A 146 -0.27 0.91 6.06
CA PHE A 146 0.02 2.04 5.20
C PHE A 146 -1.08 3.09 5.37
N ASN A 147 -0.79 4.34 5.06
CA ASN A 147 -1.79 5.39 4.99
C ASN A 147 -2.26 5.66 3.57
N GLY A 148 -3.45 6.23 3.49
CA GLY A 148 -4.10 6.66 2.26
C GLY A 148 -5.28 7.55 2.58
N ILE A 149 -6.18 7.69 1.63
CA ILE A 149 -7.48 8.32 1.85
C ILE A 149 -8.56 7.27 1.72
N SER A 150 -9.66 7.44 2.44
CA SER A 150 -10.94 6.85 2.05
C SER A 150 -11.78 7.88 1.33
N MET A 151 -12.60 7.41 0.40
CA MET A 151 -13.63 8.18 -0.28
C MET A 151 -14.89 7.34 -0.41
N LYS A 152 -16.04 7.96 -0.24
CA LYS A 152 -17.34 7.33 -0.46
C LYS A 152 -17.71 7.46 -1.91
N VAL A 153 -18.09 6.33 -2.51
CA VAL A 153 -18.52 6.27 -3.92
C VAL A 153 -19.80 5.47 -4.03
N ASP A 154 -20.64 5.86 -4.99
CA ASP A 154 -21.78 5.04 -5.39
C ASP A 154 -21.36 3.88 -6.29
N ILE A 155 -22.32 3.02 -6.68
CA ILE A 155 -22.03 1.84 -7.51
C ILE A 155 -21.53 2.19 -8.92
N ASN A 156 -21.98 3.31 -9.49
CA ASN A 156 -21.59 3.72 -10.83
C ASN A 156 -20.16 4.28 -10.81
N GLU A 157 -19.83 5.09 -9.82
CA GLU A 157 -18.47 5.59 -9.58
C GLU A 157 -17.49 4.46 -9.26
N LEU A 158 -17.90 3.48 -8.44
CA LEU A 158 -17.07 2.29 -8.19
C LEU A 158 -16.85 1.51 -9.49
N PHE A 159 -17.87 1.33 -10.31
CA PHE A 159 -17.72 0.67 -11.60
C PHE A 159 -16.73 1.41 -12.52
N GLN A 160 -16.81 2.74 -12.61
CA GLN A 160 -15.84 3.55 -13.36
C GLN A 160 -14.41 3.42 -12.81
N LEU A 161 -14.25 3.33 -11.48
CA LEU A 161 -12.96 3.02 -10.87
C LEU A 161 -12.46 1.64 -11.29
N THR A 162 -13.32 0.62 -11.35
CA THR A 162 -12.90 -0.72 -11.83
C THR A 162 -12.47 -0.74 -13.29
N GLU A 163 -13.05 0.12 -14.14
CA GLU A 163 -12.64 0.28 -15.54
C GLU A 163 -11.28 0.99 -15.66
N ARG A 164 -10.99 1.92 -14.74
CA ARG A 164 -9.69 2.60 -14.65
C ARG A 164 -8.59 1.69 -14.11
N GLU A 165 -8.87 0.90 -13.07
CA GLU A 165 -7.89 0.10 -12.33
C GLU A 165 -7.69 -1.30 -12.96
N ILE A 166 -7.31 -1.32 -14.23
CA ILE A 166 -7.13 -2.55 -15.03
C ILE A 166 -6.11 -3.50 -14.37
N GLY A 167 -6.55 -4.75 -14.18
CA GLY A 167 -5.72 -5.83 -13.62
C GLY A 167 -5.64 -5.86 -12.09
N TYR A 168 -6.34 -4.94 -11.41
CA TYR A 168 -6.46 -4.95 -9.95
C TYR A 168 -7.73 -5.68 -9.50
N ASP A 169 -7.57 -6.58 -8.54
CA ASP A 169 -8.69 -7.11 -7.75
C ASP A 169 -9.18 -6.04 -6.77
N LEU A 170 -10.43 -6.13 -6.32
CA LEU A 170 -10.97 -5.31 -5.25
C LEU A 170 -10.97 -6.12 -3.95
N ILE A 171 -10.23 -5.66 -2.94
CA ILE A 171 -10.03 -6.37 -1.67
C ILE A 171 -10.50 -5.55 -0.47
N PRO A 172 -11.14 -6.17 0.54
CA PRO A 172 -11.47 -5.48 1.78
C PRO A 172 -10.24 -5.36 2.69
N LEU A 173 -10.10 -4.21 3.37
CA LEU A 173 -9.07 -3.95 4.37
C LEU A 173 -9.70 -3.34 5.62
N VAL A 174 -9.17 -3.74 6.77
CA VAL A 174 -9.46 -3.07 8.05
C VAL A 174 -8.80 -1.70 8.03
N THR A 175 -9.58 -0.69 8.35
CA THR A 175 -9.21 0.71 8.17
C THR A 175 -9.61 1.51 9.41
N LEU A 176 -8.81 2.54 9.70
CA LEU A 176 -9.03 3.50 10.79
C LEU A 176 -8.81 4.92 10.27
N ASN A 177 -9.56 5.90 10.80
CA ASN A 177 -9.28 7.31 10.55
C ASN A 177 -7.86 7.67 11.06
N TRP A 178 -7.10 8.40 10.25
CA TRP A 178 -5.78 8.90 10.63
C TRP A 178 -5.76 9.65 11.97
N ASN A 179 -6.75 10.53 12.19
CA ASN A 179 -6.84 11.31 13.41
C ASN A 179 -7.08 10.44 14.65
N ASP A 180 -7.79 9.32 14.49
CA ASP A 180 -7.98 8.35 15.56
C ASP A 180 -6.69 7.55 15.82
N ALA A 181 -5.93 7.25 14.77
CA ALA A 181 -4.65 6.54 14.89
C ALA A 181 -3.63 7.37 15.70
N ILE A 182 -3.46 8.65 15.34
CA ILE A 182 -2.47 9.54 15.96
C ILE A 182 -2.89 10.08 17.33
N ASN A 183 -4.19 10.06 17.66
CA ASN A 183 -4.66 10.52 18.96
C ASN A 183 -4.42 9.45 20.04
N GLU A 184 -3.31 9.57 20.78
CA GLU A 184 -2.94 8.62 21.83
C GLU A 184 -3.98 8.51 22.96
N ASN A 185 -4.81 9.54 23.14
CA ASN A 185 -5.87 9.55 24.15
C ASN A 185 -7.18 8.90 23.67
N ASN A 186 -7.32 8.56 22.38
CA ASN A 186 -8.52 7.90 21.89
C ASN A 186 -8.50 6.41 22.26
N LEU A 187 -9.27 6.07 23.31
CA LEU A 187 -9.41 4.71 23.85
C LEU A 187 -10.47 3.85 23.14
N THR A 188 -11.16 4.41 22.14
CA THR A 188 -12.20 3.72 21.37
C THR A 188 -12.08 4.07 19.88
N PRO A 189 -10.95 3.73 19.23
CA PRO A 189 -10.77 3.97 17.79
C PRO A 189 -11.85 3.25 16.98
N ALA A 190 -12.46 3.96 16.03
CA ALA A 190 -13.56 3.42 15.22
C ALA A 190 -13.04 2.79 13.93
N PHE A 191 -12.87 1.46 13.95
CA PHE A 191 -12.49 0.71 12.75
C PHE A 191 -13.66 0.51 11.80
N PHE A 192 -13.36 0.42 10.50
CA PHE A 192 -14.32 0.09 9.46
C PHE A 192 -13.64 -0.71 8.34
N ILE A 193 -14.45 -1.29 7.45
CA ILE A 193 -13.97 -1.96 6.25
C ILE A 193 -14.00 -0.97 5.09
N GLY A 194 -12.83 -0.74 4.48
CA GLY A 194 -12.68 -0.04 3.21
C GLY A 194 -12.17 -1.00 2.14
N TYR A 195 -12.49 -0.72 0.89
CA TYR A 195 -12.05 -1.54 -0.25
C TYR A 195 -10.90 -0.88 -0.99
N ALA A 196 -9.89 -1.67 -1.36
CA ALA A 196 -8.73 -1.20 -2.10
C ALA A 196 -8.51 -2.04 -3.37
N PHE A 197 -7.96 -1.42 -4.40
CA PHE A 197 -7.52 -2.12 -5.60
C PHE A 197 -6.16 -2.78 -5.35
N SER A 198 -5.99 -4.07 -5.61
CA SER A 198 -4.73 -4.83 -5.44
C SER A 198 -4.46 -5.73 -6.64
N ALA A 199 -3.32 -5.55 -7.31
CA ALA A 199 -2.90 -6.40 -8.41
C ALA A 199 -2.28 -7.69 -7.84
N SER A 200 -2.74 -8.81 -8.36
CA SER A 200 -2.37 -10.16 -7.92
C SER A 200 -1.14 -10.69 -8.68
N ASP A 201 -0.45 -11.67 -8.09
CA ASP A 201 0.54 -12.50 -8.79
C ASP A 201 -0.10 -13.50 -9.77
N GLN A 202 -1.39 -13.75 -9.60
CA GLN A 202 -2.19 -14.58 -10.49
C GLN A 202 -2.50 -13.85 -11.80
N PRO A 203 -2.42 -14.53 -12.96
CA PRO A 203 -2.82 -13.95 -14.23
C PRO A 203 -4.27 -13.46 -14.22
N ARG A 204 -4.50 -12.34 -14.89
CA ARG A 204 -5.80 -11.72 -15.11
C ARG A 204 -5.94 -11.53 -16.61
N GLN A 205 -6.92 -12.21 -17.21
CA GLN A 205 -7.06 -12.28 -18.67
C GLN A 205 -5.75 -12.70 -19.37
N GLY A 206 -5.05 -13.68 -18.82
CA GLY A 206 -3.78 -14.21 -19.37
C GLY A 206 -2.55 -13.34 -19.13
N LYS A 207 -2.65 -12.21 -18.41
CA LYS A 207 -1.53 -11.30 -18.12
C LYS A 207 -1.26 -11.18 -16.61
N ILE A 208 0.01 -11.18 -16.22
CA ILE A 208 0.45 -10.77 -14.88
C ILE A 208 0.73 -9.27 -14.92
N TYR A 209 0.21 -8.53 -13.95
CA TYR A 209 0.25 -7.06 -13.92
C TYR A 209 1.28 -6.50 -12.93
N ILE A 210 1.95 -7.37 -12.19
CA ILE A 210 3.02 -7.01 -11.26
C ILE A 210 4.36 -7.57 -11.72
N SER A 211 5.45 -6.90 -11.35
CA SER A 211 6.81 -7.32 -11.63
C SER A 211 7.74 -6.85 -10.53
N THR A 212 8.71 -7.68 -10.15
CA THR A 212 9.77 -7.31 -9.19
C THR A 212 10.93 -6.55 -9.85
N CYS A 213 10.88 -6.38 -11.17
CA CYS A 213 11.98 -5.85 -12.00
C CYS A 213 11.75 -4.43 -12.49
N VAL A 214 10.76 -3.74 -11.91
CA VAL A 214 10.38 -2.39 -12.30
C VAL A 214 10.85 -1.38 -11.28
N ASN A 215 11.21 -0.21 -11.76
CA ASN A 215 11.51 0.94 -10.94
C ASN A 215 10.29 1.89 -10.90
N PRO A 216 10.15 2.68 -9.83
CA PRO A 216 9.11 3.70 -9.76
C PRO A 216 9.16 4.64 -10.97
N VAL A 217 8.00 4.92 -11.58
CA VAL A 217 7.86 6.01 -12.55
C VAL A 217 8.04 7.33 -11.79
N PRO A 218 9.05 8.17 -12.08
CA PRO A 218 9.36 9.33 -11.25
C PRO A 218 8.20 10.32 -11.11
N GLY A 219 7.59 10.75 -12.23
CA GLY A 219 6.50 11.72 -12.19
C GLY A 219 5.25 11.21 -11.46
N TYR A 220 4.93 9.91 -11.59
CA TYR A 220 3.85 9.29 -10.81
C TYR A 220 4.18 9.24 -9.31
N SER A 221 5.44 8.94 -8.96
CA SER A 221 5.89 8.87 -7.57
C SER A 221 5.78 10.23 -6.90
N TYR A 222 6.27 11.29 -7.55
CA TYR A 222 6.15 12.65 -7.03
C TYR A 222 4.70 13.12 -6.92
N ALA A 223 3.85 12.83 -7.91
CA ALA A 223 2.43 13.20 -7.83
C ALA A 223 1.69 12.47 -6.69
N SER A 224 2.05 11.21 -6.40
CA SER A 224 1.50 10.47 -5.26
C SER A 224 1.95 11.06 -3.93
N MET A 225 3.22 11.47 -3.83
CA MET A 225 3.76 12.16 -2.65
C MET A 225 3.13 13.53 -2.44
N GLU A 226 2.95 14.33 -3.48
CA GLU A 226 2.25 15.62 -3.42
C GLU A 226 0.81 15.44 -2.91
N GLY A 227 0.12 14.39 -3.39
CA GLY A 227 -1.18 14.01 -2.86
C GLY A 227 -1.14 13.71 -1.35
N ALA A 228 -0.13 12.97 -0.89
CA ALA A 228 0.03 12.67 0.53
C ALA A 228 0.40 13.91 1.36
N GLU A 229 1.22 14.81 0.81
CA GLU A 229 1.64 16.06 1.45
C GLU A 229 0.45 16.98 1.76
N HIS A 230 -0.61 16.92 0.95
CA HIS A 230 -1.86 17.65 1.18
C HIS A 230 -2.48 17.40 2.57
N TYR A 231 -2.20 16.24 3.19
CA TYR A 231 -2.70 15.86 4.51
C TYR A 231 -1.69 16.09 5.64
N GLY A 232 -0.60 16.80 5.36
CA GLY A 232 0.41 17.22 6.31
C GLY A 232 1.66 16.37 6.35
N LYS A 233 2.72 16.93 6.94
CA LYS A 233 4.07 16.36 6.94
C LYS A 233 4.16 14.98 7.60
N ALA A 234 3.45 14.77 8.71
CA ALA A 234 3.44 13.47 9.40
C ALA A 234 2.82 12.38 8.52
N PHE A 235 1.76 12.72 7.77
CA PHE A 235 1.10 11.83 6.83
C PHE A 235 2.03 11.50 5.66
N LEU A 236 2.69 12.49 5.06
CA LEU A 236 3.69 12.27 4.01
C LEU A 236 4.87 11.39 4.48
N ASN A 237 5.43 11.67 5.66
CA ASN A 237 6.54 10.88 6.19
C ASN A 237 6.15 9.42 6.36
N PHE A 238 4.97 9.17 6.97
CA PHE A 238 4.45 7.82 7.10
C PHE A 238 4.17 7.17 5.75
N TRP A 239 3.74 7.95 4.76
CA TRP A 239 3.57 7.50 3.38
C TRP A 239 4.88 7.00 2.78
N ILE A 240 5.97 7.75 2.96
CA ILE A 240 7.30 7.39 2.45
C ILE A 240 7.85 6.16 3.19
N ASP A 241 7.75 6.16 4.52
CA ASP A 241 8.36 5.13 5.38
C ASP A 241 7.67 3.75 5.24
N THR A 242 6.38 3.73 4.89
CA THR A 242 5.63 2.48 4.66
C THR A 242 5.58 2.04 3.19
N THR A 243 6.31 2.71 2.29
CA THR A 243 6.37 2.33 0.87
C THR A 243 7.64 1.58 0.54
N LEU A 244 7.49 0.50 -0.23
CA LEU A 244 8.59 -0.35 -0.68
C LEU A 244 8.75 -0.30 -2.20
N LEU A 245 9.94 -0.64 -2.68
CA LEU A 245 10.21 -0.89 -4.09
C LEU A 245 9.73 -2.28 -4.51
N ALA A 246 9.80 -2.58 -5.81
CA ALA A 246 9.23 -3.77 -6.44
C ALA A 246 9.68 -5.11 -5.84
N ASP A 247 10.83 -5.16 -5.16
CA ASP A 247 11.32 -6.36 -4.47
C ASP A 247 10.62 -6.63 -3.12
N ARG A 248 9.66 -5.77 -2.73
CA ARG A 248 8.89 -5.82 -1.48
C ARG A 248 9.74 -5.76 -0.22
N LYS A 249 10.97 -5.26 -0.32
CA LYS A 249 11.95 -5.22 0.77
C LYS A 249 12.64 -3.88 0.90
N THR A 250 13.06 -3.30 -0.22
CA THR A 250 13.85 -2.07 -0.25
C THR A 250 12.94 -0.87 0.03
N PRO A 251 13.20 -0.07 1.08
CA PRO A 251 12.40 1.12 1.38
C PRO A 251 12.46 2.17 0.27
N PHE A 252 11.32 2.77 -0.06
CA PHE A 252 11.22 3.80 -1.10
C PHE A 252 12.07 5.04 -0.83
N ILE A 253 12.30 5.37 0.45
CA ILE A 253 13.20 6.47 0.84
C ILE A 253 14.63 6.31 0.27
N LEU A 254 15.10 5.09 0.04
CA LEU A 254 16.41 4.87 -0.58
C LEU A 254 16.40 5.30 -2.05
N TRP A 255 15.30 5.06 -2.77
CA TRP A 255 15.13 5.54 -4.14
C TRP A 255 15.02 7.07 -4.20
N LEU A 256 14.35 7.70 -3.22
CA LEU A 256 14.31 9.16 -3.14
C LEU A 256 15.71 9.77 -2.95
N LYS A 257 16.54 9.15 -2.11
CA LYS A 257 17.93 9.58 -1.89
C LYS A 257 18.83 9.29 -3.09
N ASN A 258 18.56 8.20 -3.81
CA ASN A 258 19.32 7.80 -4.98
C ASN A 258 18.42 7.17 -6.06
N PRO A 259 17.88 7.99 -6.98
CA PRO A 259 17.00 7.51 -8.04
C PRO A 259 17.67 6.54 -9.04
N GLN A 260 19.00 6.35 -8.95
CA GLN A 260 19.74 5.39 -9.76
C GLN A 260 19.60 3.94 -9.27
N ILE A 261 19.00 3.70 -8.09
CA ILE A 261 18.66 2.34 -7.65
C ILE A 261 17.87 1.64 -8.74
N ASN A 262 18.31 0.44 -9.09
CA ASN A 262 17.72 -0.36 -10.15
C ASN A 262 17.22 -1.70 -9.60
N CYS A 263 15.92 -1.95 -9.75
CA CYS A 263 15.31 -3.23 -9.41
C CYS A 263 15.54 -4.26 -10.53
N ASP A 264 16.24 -5.33 -10.18
CA ASP A 264 16.52 -6.48 -11.04
C ASP A 264 15.73 -7.71 -10.57
N CYS A 265 15.20 -8.48 -11.52
CA CYS A 265 14.36 -9.64 -11.24
C CYS A 265 15.01 -10.68 -10.30
N LYS A 266 16.33 -10.82 -10.38
CA LYS A 266 17.08 -11.87 -9.67
C LYS A 266 17.76 -11.34 -8.43
N LYS A 267 18.19 -10.07 -8.45
CA LYS A 267 19.02 -9.47 -7.40
C LYS A 267 18.24 -8.56 -6.46
N GLY A 268 16.97 -8.27 -6.75
CA GLY A 268 16.19 -7.27 -6.04
C GLY A 268 16.62 -5.85 -6.40
N CYS A 269 16.26 -4.86 -5.58
CA CYS A 269 16.63 -3.47 -5.81
C CYS A 269 18.04 -3.21 -5.28
N LEU A 270 18.99 -3.09 -6.21
CA LEU A 270 20.41 -2.96 -5.89
C LEU A 270 20.73 -1.56 -5.41
N LEU A 271 21.27 -1.46 -4.19
CA LEU A 271 21.89 -0.23 -3.71
C LEU A 271 23.23 -0.05 -4.43
N PRO A 272 23.51 1.12 -5.02
CA PRO A 272 24.80 1.38 -5.63
C PRO A 272 25.91 1.28 -4.58
N THR A 273 26.98 0.58 -4.92
CA THR A 273 28.09 0.24 -4.01
C THR A 273 28.95 1.43 -3.59
N LYS A 274 28.70 2.63 -4.13
CA LYS A 274 29.31 3.89 -3.71
C LYS A 274 28.27 5.01 -3.73
N MET A 275 27.92 5.52 -2.56
CA MET A 275 27.33 6.85 -2.41
C MET A 275 28.52 7.81 -2.32
N ASN A 276 28.86 8.47 -3.43
CA ASN A 276 29.84 9.56 -3.42
C ASN A 276 29.20 10.83 -2.86
#